data_AF-A0A9Q0II12-F1
#
_entry.id   AF-A0A9Q0II12-F1
#
_cell.length_a   1.000
_cell.length_b   1.000
_cell.length_c   1.000
_cell.angle_alpha   90.00
_cell.angle_beta   90.00
_cell.angle_gamma   90.00
#
_symmetry.space_group_name_H-M   'P 1'
#
loop_
_entity.id
_entity.type
_entity.pdbx_description
1 polymer ?
#
loop_
_entity_poly.entity_id
_entity_poly.type
_entity_poly.pdbx_seq_one_letter_code
_entity_poly.pdbx_strand_id
1 'polypeptide(L)'
;MKQLQRLLVDFFWSGHHCVPASVLYLPVEEGGQGLVDITARTAAFRLQAAQRLLYGASPCWLAMARLLLWRAGGFGFDKHLFLLKAPAYEITGLAPFYCSVINAWKILSFTRPPDPRPGMWLFEEPLLDTGFLSGTLFSSATLRNAFVEAGVVKLLTGISTEKLAEVTGIRSIRVLENLVDEVWQSLSQSDFCSGCRSG
;
A
#
# COMPACT_ATOMS: atom_id res chain seq x y z
N MET A 1 -15.41 28.23 13.75
CA MET A 1 -14.41 27.15 13.89
C MET A 1 -13.45 27.03 12.69
N LYS A 2 -13.90 26.78 11.45
CA LYS A 2 -13.00 26.59 10.29
C LYS A 2 -12.08 27.78 9.95
N GLN A 3 -12.54 29.00 10.22
CA GLN A 3 -11.81 30.23 9.92
C GLN A 3 -10.65 30.49 10.90
N LEU A 4 -10.87 30.17 12.18
CA LEU A 4 -9.84 30.22 13.22
C LEU A 4 -8.75 29.16 12.97
N GLN A 5 -9.14 27.95 12.57
CA GLN A 5 -8.18 26.91 12.17
C GLN A 5 -7.34 27.33 10.96
N ARG A 6 -7.94 27.92 9.92
CA ARG A 6 -7.17 28.47 8.79
C ARG A 6 -6.20 29.56 9.22
N LEU A 7 -6.66 30.50 10.06
CA LEU A 7 -5.80 31.58 10.57
C LEU A 7 -4.63 31.05 11.39
N LEU A 8 -4.84 30.03 12.21
CA LEU A 8 -3.78 29.36 12.96
C LEU A 8 -2.80 28.62 12.03
N VAL A 9 -3.31 27.88 11.05
CA VAL A 9 -2.47 27.19 10.06
C VAL A 9 -1.66 28.21 9.24
N ASP A 10 -2.28 29.27 8.75
CA ASP A 10 -1.58 30.32 8.02
C ASP A 10 -0.54 30.99 8.91
N PHE A 11 -0.84 31.30 10.18
CA PHE A 11 0.11 31.88 11.12
C PHE A 11 1.37 31.00 11.33
N PHE A 12 1.18 29.70 11.54
CA PHE A 12 2.29 28.77 11.81
C PHE A 12 3.03 28.28 10.55
N TRP A 13 2.37 28.22 9.38
CA TRP A 13 2.96 27.69 8.14
C TRP A 13 3.36 28.75 7.11
N SER A 14 2.90 30.00 7.20
CA SER A 14 3.29 31.09 6.27
C SER A 14 4.70 31.63 6.51
N GLY A 15 5.35 31.27 7.63
CA GLY A 15 6.69 31.76 7.97
C GLY A 15 6.73 33.21 8.45
N HIS A 16 5.58 33.85 8.69
CA HIS A 16 5.48 35.24 9.17
C HIS A 16 5.59 35.41 10.70
N HIS A 17 6.04 34.39 11.42
CA HIS A 17 6.21 34.46 12.87
C HIS A 17 7.64 34.91 13.22
N CYS A 18 7.77 35.82 14.20
CA CYS A 18 9.07 36.30 14.70
C CYS A 18 9.81 35.28 15.58
N VAL A 19 9.28 34.06 15.70
CA VAL A 19 9.80 32.99 16.54
C VAL A 19 10.52 31.99 15.62
N PRO A 20 11.71 31.48 15.96
CA PRO A 20 12.34 30.44 15.17
C PRO A 20 11.45 29.20 15.11
N ALA A 21 11.30 28.61 13.92
CA ALA A 21 10.44 27.45 13.73
C ALA A 21 10.81 26.30 14.70
N SER A 22 12.09 26.15 15.05
CA SER A 22 12.56 25.20 16.09
C SER A 22 11.79 25.32 17.41
N VAL A 23 11.54 26.54 17.90
CA VAL A 23 10.84 26.79 19.18
C VAL A 23 9.37 26.34 19.12
N LEU A 24 8.75 26.34 17.94
CA LEU A 24 7.38 25.85 17.75
C LEU A 24 7.30 24.31 17.77
N TYR A 25 8.39 23.63 17.42
CA TYR A 25 8.48 22.16 17.32
C TYR A 25 9.00 21.51 18.60
N LEU A 26 9.85 22.21 19.35
CA LEU A 26 10.44 21.65 20.57
C LEU A 26 9.36 21.42 21.65
N PRO A 27 9.44 20.30 22.39
CA PRO A 27 8.61 20.08 23.57
C PRO A 27 8.76 21.20 24.60
N VAL A 28 7.75 21.39 25.44
CA VAL A 28 7.79 22.40 26.50
C VAL A 28 8.90 22.10 27.50
N GLU A 29 9.21 20.81 27.72
CA GLU A 29 10.30 20.37 28.60
C GLU A 29 11.69 20.79 28.11
N GLU A 30 11.85 21.00 26.81
CA GLU A 30 13.12 21.40 26.17
C GLU A 30 13.16 22.90 25.84
N GLY A 31 12.23 23.69 26.38
CA GLY A 31 12.15 25.15 26.18
C GLY A 31 11.44 25.58 24.89
N GLY A 32 10.71 24.67 24.24
CA GLY A 32 9.83 24.99 23.12
C GLY A 32 8.38 25.25 23.55
N GLN A 33 7.49 25.35 22.57
CA GLN A 33 6.05 25.58 22.79
C GLN A 33 5.20 24.32 22.59
N GLY A 34 5.77 23.23 22.07
CA GLY A 34 5.04 21.97 21.81
C GLY A 34 3.82 22.12 20.90
N LEU A 35 3.73 23.23 20.15
CA LEU A 35 2.54 23.60 19.37
C LEU A 35 2.35 22.74 18.13
N VAL A 36 3.46 22.26 17.57
CA VAL A 36 3.43 21.38 16.40
C VAL A 36 4.09 20.06 16.75
N ASP A 37 3.30 18.99 16.74
CA ASP A 37 3.78 17.63 16.90
C ASP A 37 4.70 17.25 15.72
N ILE A 38 5.99 17.07 16.04
CA ILE A 38 7.03 16.67 15.08
C ILE A 38 6.69 15.33 14.44
N THR A 39 6.06 14.41 15.17
CA THR A 39 5.71 13.09 14.66
C THR A 39 4.61 13.20 13.61
N ALA A 40 3.56 13.98 13.89
CA ALA A 40 2.50 14.31 12.94
C ALA A 40 3.04 15.04 11.70
N ARG A 41 3.95 16.00 11.87
CA ARG A 41 4.57 16.71 10.74
C ARG A 41 5.42 15.78 9.88
N THR A 42 6.21 14.92 10.51
CA THR A 42 7.02 13.91 9.81
C THR A 42 6.11 12.99 9.02
N ALA A 43 5.05 12.46 9.64
CA ALA A 43 4.04 11.64 8.96
C ALA A 43 3.41 12.37 7.77
N ALA A 44 3.05 13.66 7.91
CA ALA A 44 2.51 14.45 6.82
C ALA A 44 3.48 14.57 5.62
N PHE A 45 4.77 14.83 5.86
CA PHE A 45 5.78 14.84 4.79
C PHE A 45 5.96 13.46 4.14
N ARG A 46 5.92 12.39 4.94
CA ARG A 46 5.97 11.01 4.44
C ARG A 46 4.76 10.70 3.56
N LEU A 47 3.57 11.13 3.96
CA LEU A 47 2.34 10.98 3.18
C LEU A 47 2.38 11.79 1.88
N GLN A 48 2.96 12.99 1.90
CA GLN A 48 3.19 13.77 0.67
C GLN A 48 4.15 13.03 -0.28
N ALA A 49 5.20 12.40 0.26
CA ALA A 49 6.09 11.55 -0.54
C ALA A 49 5.36 10.33 -1.11
N ALA A 50 4.53 9.64 -0.31
CA ALA A 50 3.67 8.54 -0.77
C ALA A 50 2.73 9.00 -1.89
N GLN A 51 2.07 10.15 -1.73
CA GLN A 51 1.20 10.71 -2.77
C GLN A 51 1.95 10.96 -4.08
N ARG A 52 3.18 11.49 -4.01
CA ARG A 52 4.03 11.70 -5.21
C ARG A 52 4.48 10.38 -5.83
N LEU A 53 4.73 9.34 -5.04
CA LEU A 53 5.08 8.00 -5.53
C LEU A 53 3.91 7.33 -6.27
N LEU A 54 2.70 7.47 -5.73
CA LEU A 54 1.49 6.82 -6.25
C LEU A 54 0.88 7.58 -7.43
N TYR A 55 0.82 8.91 -7.33
CA TYR A 55 0.04 9.77 -8.24
C TYR A 55 0.86 10.90 -8.89
N GLY A 56 2.16 10.99 -8.62
CA GLY A 56 2.99 12.07 -9.16
C GLY A 56 3.24 11.91 -10.67
N ALA A 57 3.12 13.02 -11.41
CA ALA A 57 3.49 13.09 -12.82
C ALA A 57 5.03 13.12 -12.96
N SER A 58 5.60 12.03 -13.47
CA SER A 58 7.00 11.81 -13.92
C SER A 58 8.11 12.73 -13.37
N PRO A 59 8.40 12.70 -12.05
CA PRO A 59 9.69 13.14 -11.56
C PRO A 59 10.79 12.18 -12.05
N CYS A 60 11.98 12.68 -12.41
CA CYS A 60 13.12 11.86 -12.85
C CYS A 60 13.54 10.79 -11.82
N TRP A 61 13.26 11.02 -10.53
CA TRP A 61 13.59 10.09 -9.44
C TRP A 61 12.55 8.98 -9.22
N LEU A 62 11.37 9.07 -9.82
CA LEU A 62 10.25 8.15 -9.54
C LEU A 62 10.51 6.74 -10.09
N ALA A 63 11.18 6.63 -11.24
CA ALA A 63 11.63 5.33 -11.76
C ALA A 63 12.60 4.63 -10.79
N MET A 64 13.56 5.38 -10.24
CA MET A 64 14.50 4.86 -9.26
C MET A 64 13.80 4.46 -7.96
N ALA A 65 12.87 5.29 -7.47
CA ALA A 65 12.09 4.96 -6.29
C ALA A 65 11.25 3.68 -6.47
N ARG A 66 10.64 3.48 -7.65
CA ARG A 66 9.94 2.24 -7.98
C ARG A 66 10.86 1.03 -8.00
N LEU A 67 12.08 1.15 -8.50
CA LEU A 67 13.07 0.07 -8.45
C LEU A 67 13.49 -0.28 -7.02
N LEU A 68 13.65 0.73 -6.15
CA LEU A 68 13.95 0.52 -4.74
C LEU A 68 12.79 -0.16 -4.00
N LEU A 69 11.55 0.22 -4.33
CA LEU A 69 10.35 -0.44 -3.81
C LEU A 69 10.21 -1.86 -4.35
N TRP A 70 10.45 -2.09 -5.64
CA TRP A 70 10.40 -3.41 -6.27
C TRP A 70 11.33 -4.43 -5.59
N ARG A 71 12.49 -3.97 -5.12
CA ARG A 71 13.46 -4.81 -4.39
C ARG A 71 13.04 -5.12 -2.95
N ALA A 72 12.05 -4.41 -2.41
CA ALA A 72 11.66 -4.52 -1.02
C ALA A 72 11.06 -5.91 -0.71
N GLY A 73 11.69 -6.65 0.20
CA GLY A 73 11.27 -7.99 0.62
C GLY A 73 11.28 -9.05 -0.49
N GLY A 74 11.83 -8.76 -1.67
CA GLY A 74 11.87 -9.70 -2.79
C GLY A 74 10.53 -9.94 -3.47
N PHE A 75 9.47 -9.19 -3.11
CA PHE A 75 8.10 -9.44 -3.59
C PHE A 75 7.79 -8.92 -4.99
N GLY A 76 8.70 -8.13 -5.58
CA GLY A 76 8.48 -7.56 -6.91
C GLY A 76 7.34 -6.52 -6.98
N PHE A 77 6.92 -5.98 -5.83
CA PHE A 77 5.89 -4.95 -5.74
C PHE A 77 6.48 -3.54 -5.80
N ASP A 78 5.90 -2.66 -6.61
CA ASP A 78 6.30 -1.25 -6.72
C ASP A 78 5.37 -0.34 -5.87
N LYS A 79 4.39 0.32 -6.50
CA LYS A 79 3.33 1.09 -5.83
C LYS A 79 2.37 0.20 -5.04
N HIS A 80 2.34 -1.10 -5.35
CA HIS A 80 1.43 -2.08 -4.76
C HIS A 80 1.74 -2.42 -3.31
N LEU A 81 2.96 -2.14 -2.84
CA LEU A 81 3.31 -2.26 -1.41
C LEU A 81 2.40 -1.43 -0.50
N PHE A 82 1.83 -0.34 -1.03
CA PHE A 82 0.92 0.54 -0.29
C PHE A 82 -0.50 -0.05 -0.15
N LEU A 83 -0.82 -1.13 -0.85
CA LEU A 83 -2.13 -1.81 -0.82
C LEU A 83 -2.16 -3.04 0.08
N LEU A 84 -1.00 -3.52 0.54
CA LEU A 84 -0.89 -4.72 1.37
C LEU A 84 -1.44 -4.47 2.79
N LYS A 85 -2.32 -5.34 3.28
CA LYS A 85 -2.80 -5.30 4.68
C LYS A 85 -1.73 -5.94 5.58
N ALA A 86 -1.07 -5.13 6.41
CA ALA A 86 -0.03 -5.59 7.34
C ALA A 86 -0.64 -6.39 8.53
N PRO A 87 0.07 -7.36 9.13
CA PRO A 87 1.45 -7.21 9.64
C PRO A 87 2.54 -8.04 8.93
N ALA A 88 2.21 -8.79 7.87
CA ALA A 88 3.00 -9.95 7.42
C ALA A 88 4.36 -9.70 6.74
N TYR A 89 4.80 -8.44 6.61
CA TYR A 89 6.02 -8.12 5.87
C TYR A 89 6.97 -7.30 6.72
N GLU A 90 7.99 -7.96 7.27
CA GLU A 90 9.27 -7.29 7.46
C GLU A 90 9.74 -6.90 6.07
N ILE A 91 9.53 -5.64 5.70
CA ILE A 91 9.99 -5.08 4.44
C ILE A 91 11.51 -4.96 4.54
N THR A 92 12.18 -6.10 4.45
CA THR A 92 13.62 -6.24 4.54
C THR A 92 14.26 -5.71 3.26
N GLY A 93 15.44 -5.09 3.39
CA GLY A 93 16.18 -4.54 2.25
C GLY A 93 15.68 -3.20 1.71
N LEU A 94 14.65 -2.60 2.33
CA LEU A 94 14.19 -1.25 1.97
C LEU A 94 14.94 -0.17 2.76
N ALA A 95 15.29 0.94 2.11
CA ALA A 95 15.98 2.04 2.78
C ALA A 95 15.10 2.66 3.88
N PRO A 96 15.69 3.11 5.01
CA PRO A 96 14.95 3.62 6.17
C PRO A 96 13.92 4.72 5.83
N PHE A 97 14.24 5.55 4.84
CA PHE A 97 13.33 6.56 4.31
C PHE A 97 12.00 5.96 3.83
N TYR A 98 12.04 4.93 2.98
CA TYR A 98 10.83 4.33 2.41
C TYR A 98 10.09 3.45 3.41
N CYS A 99 10.80 2.82 4.36
CA CYS A 99 10.17 2.18 5.51
C CYS A 99 9.32 3.19 6.30
N SER A 100 9.87 4.38 6.56
CA SER A 100 9.13 5.46 7.23
C SER A 100 7.95 5.97 6.38
N VAL A 101 8.06 5.99 5.05
CA VAL A 101 6.95 6.33 4.15
C VAL A 101 5.81 5.31 4.22
N ILE A 102 6.12 4.02 4.15
CA ILE A 102 5.11 2.95 4.26
C ILE A 102 4.47 2.93 5.65
N ASN A 103 5.27 3.14 6.71
CA ASN A 103 4.74 3.21 8.07
C ASN A 103 3.81 4.41 8.28
N ALA A 104 4.15 5.58 7.72
CA ALA A 104 3.24 6.73 7.74
C ALA A 104 1.97 6.48 6.93
N TRP A 105 2.06 5.76 5.81
CA TRP A 105 0.90 5.37 5.02
C TRP A 105 -0.07 4.47 5.80
N LYS A 106 0.45 3.53 6.62
CA LYS A 106 -0.37 2.66 7.47
C LYS A 106 -1.21 3.41 8.51
N ILE A 107 -0.86 4.66 8.83
CA ILE A 107 -1.68 5.52 9.70
C ILE A 107 -3.02 5.82 9.04
N LEU A 108 -3.06 5.88 7.71
CA LEU A 108 -4.29 6.02 6.94
C LEU A 108 -4.90 4.64 6.74
N SER A 109 -5.90 4.29 7.55
CA SER A 109 -6.72 3.12 7.29
C SER A 109 -7.55 3.35 6.02
N PHE A 110 -7.19 2.67 4.94
CA PHE A 110 -7.98 2.67 3.72
C PHE A 110 -9.02 1.54 3.77
N THR A 111 -10.30 1.90 3.81
CA THR A 111 -11.39 0.96 3.56
C THR A 111 -11.82 1.10 2.11
N ARG A 112 -11.94 -0.04 1.41
CA ARG A 112 -12.51 -0.03 0.06
C ARG A 112 -13.99 0.36 0.14
N PRO A 113 -14.48 1.07 -0.87
CA PRO A 113 -15.92 1.19 -1.09
C PRO A 113 -16.55 -0.21 -1.19
N PRO A 114 -17.75 -0.41 -0.63
CA PRO A 114 -18.41 -1.72 -0.56
C PRO A 114 -18.86 -2.29 -1.92
N ASP A 115 -18.94 -1.47 -2.98
CA ASP A 115 -19.25 -1.91 -4.34
C ASP A 115 -18.14 -1.47 -5.30
N PRO A 116 -17.02 -2.20 -5.35
CA PRO A 116 -15.98 -1.93 -6.31
C PRO A 116 -16.37 -2.65 -7.61
N ARG A 117 -17.28 -2.04 -8.40
CA ARG A 117 -17.59 -2.57 -9.75
C ARG A 117 -16.28 -2.94 -10.46
N PRO A 118 -16.15 -4.19 -10.95
CA PRO A 118 -14.93 -4.64 -11.59
C PRO A 118 -14.57 -3.69 -12.74
N GLY A 119 -13.48 -2.95 -12.55
CA GLY A 119 -12.93 -2.04 -13.55
C GLY A 119 -11.51 -2.45 -13.90
N MET A 120 -10.85 -1.67 -14.76
CA MET A 120 -9.45 -1.95 -15.15
C MET A 120 -8.48 -1.96 -13.96
N TRP A 121 -8.83 -1.31 -12.84
CA TRP A 121 -8.05 -1.31 -11.61
C TRP A 121 -7.85 -2.72 -11.03
N LEU A 122 -8.76 -3.67 -11.32
CA LEU A 122 -8.68 -5.05 -10.83
C LEU A 122 -7.43 -5.79 -11.33
N PHE A 123 -6.93 -5.45 -12.52
CA PHE A 123 -5.71 -6.05 -13.07
C PHE A 123 -4.43 -5.45 -12.49
N GLU A 124 -4.55 -4.29 -11.84
CA GLU A 124 -3.45 -3.72 -11.06
C GLU A 124 -3.43 -4.26 -9.63
N GLU A 125 -4.44 -5.03 -9.23
CA GLU A 125 -4.59 -5.51 -7.86
C GLU A 125 -3.55 -6.60 -7.51
N PRO A 126 -2.86 -6.49 -6.36
CA PRO A 126 -1.96 -7.53 -5.91
C PRO A 126 -2.69 -8.84 -5.61
N LEU A 127 -2.13 -9.97 -6.06
CA LEU A 127 -2.67 -11.30 -5.78
C LEU A 127 -2.43 -11.74 -4.32
N LEU A 128 -1.37 -11.22 -3.71
CA LEU A 128 -0.91 -11.64 -2.39
C LEU A 128 -1.31 -10.61 -1.34
N ASP A 129 -1.82 -11.09 -0.20
CA ASP A 129 -2.11 -10.32 1.01
C ASP A 129 -2.91 -9.02 0.80
N THR A 130 -3.67 -8.99 -0.28
CA THR A 130 -4.85 -8.16 -0.36
C THR A 130 -5.90 -8.90 0.45
N GLY A 131 -6.36 -8.33 1.58
CA GLY A 131 -7.51 -8.90 2.29
C GLY A 131 -8.83 -8.69 1.53
N PHE A 132 -8.77 -8.90 0.21
CA PHE A 132 -9.78 -8.92 -0.83
C PHE A 132 -9.84 -10.35 -1.40
N LEU A 133 -8.68 -10.99 -1.61
CA LEU A 133 -8.60 -12.41 -1.93
C LEU A 133 -8.49 -13.19 -0.62
N SER A 134 -9.58 -13.82 -0.19
CA SER A 134 -9.62 -14.65 1.03
C SER A 134 -9.06 -16.07 0.82
N GLY A 135 -8.19 -16.23 -0.18
CA GLY A 135 -7.74 -17.53 -0.65
C GLY A 135 -6.81 -18.24 0.33
N THR A 136 -7.11 -19.49 0.62
CA THR A 136 -6.32 -20.40 1.45
C THR A 136 -5.06 -20.88 0.75
N LEU A 137 -5.04 -20.96 -0.59
CA LEU A 137 -3.92 -21.54 -1.35
C LEU A 137 -2.66 -20.67 -1.33
N PHE A 138 -2.80 -19.34 -1.27
CA PHE A 138 -1.66 -18.44 -1.04
C PHE A 138 -1.15 -18.46 0.41
N SER A 139 -1.75 -19.23 1.33
CA SER A 139 -1.12 -19.47 2.65
C SER A 139 0.18 -20.28 2.53
N SER A 140 0.37 -21.02 1.44
CA SER A 140 1.60 -21.78 1.20
C SER A 140 2.75 -20.85 0.78
N ALA A 141 3.80 -20.79 1.59
CA ALA A 141 5.01 -20.03 1.28
C ALA A 141 5.67 -20.48 -0.04
N THR A 142 5.61 -21.77 -0.36
CA THR A 142 6.18 -22.32 -1.59
C THR A 142 5.46 -21.81 -2.84
N LEU A 143 4.12 -21.77 -2.81
CA LEU A 143 3.33 -21.24 -3.93
C LEU A 143 3.53 -19.74 -4.05
N ARG A 144 3.55 -19.01 -2.94
CA ARG A 144 3.86 -17.57 -2.94
C ARG A 144 5.21 -17.27 -3.56
N ASN A 145 6.26 -17.97 -3.14
CA ASN A 145 7.60 -17.75 -3.66
C ASN A 145 7.68 -18.08 -5.15
N ALA A 146 7.06 -19.16 -5.61
CA ALA A 146 7.02 -19.51 -7.03
C ALA A 146 6.35 -18.40 -7.88
N PHE A 147 5.24 -17.83 -7.40
CA PHE A 147 4.56 -16.72 -8.08
C PHE A 147 5.38 -15.42 -8.06
N VAL A 148 6.01 -15.12 -6.92
CA VAL A 148 6.88 -13.94 -6.75
C VAL A 148 8.12 -14.02 -7.64
N GLU A 149 8.81 -15.17 -7.66
CA GLU A 149 9.98 -15.42 -8.50
C GLU A 149 9.63 -15.35 -9.98
N ALA A 150 8.44 -15.83 -10.35
CA ALA A 150 7.91 -15.73 -11.71
C ALA A 150 7.41 -14.31 -12.07
N GLY A 151 7.42 -13.35 -11.14
CA GLY A 151 6.88 -12.01 -11.33
C GLY A 151 5.36 -11.94 -11.47
N VAL A 152 4.66 -13.04 -11.16
CA VAL A 152 3.20 -13.15 -11.22
C VAL A 152 2.61 -12.68 -9.88
N VAL A 153 2.57 -11.37 -9.70
CA VAL A 153 2.14 -10.75 -8.44
C VAL A 153 0.83 -9.97 -8.55
N LYS A 154 0.25 -9.91 -9.76
CA LYS A 154 -0.98 -9.20 -10.10
C LYS A 154 -1.99 -10.13 -10.74
N LEU A 155 -3.27 -9.77 -10.69
CA LEU A 155 -4.34 -10.56 -11.29
C LEU A 155 -4.18 -10.60 -12.82
N LEU A 156 -3.86 -11.79 -13.35
CA LEU A 156 -3.66 -12.03 -14.77
C LEU A 156 -4.98 -12.48 -15.38
N THR A 157 -5.46 -11.77 -16.41
CA THR A 157 -6.56 -12.25 -17.25
C THR A 157 -6.05 -12.85 -18.54
N GLY A 158 -6.62 -14.00 -18.92
CA GLY A 158 -6.38 -14.63 -20.22
C GLY A 158 -5.13 -15.50 -20.35
N ILE A 159 -4.43 -15.82 -19.24
CA ILE A 159 -3.35 -16.81 -19.25
C ILE A 159 -3.92 -18.19 -18.97
N SER A 160 -3.66 -19.16 -19.86
CA SER A 160 -4.04 -20.56 -19.63
C SER A 160 -3.28 -21.14 -18.44
N THR A 161 -3.88 -22.10 -17.74
CA THR A 161 -3.25 -22.80 -16.61
C THR A 161 -1.94 -23.49 -17.02
N GLU A 162 -1.85 -23.94 -18.27
CA GLU A 162 -0.65 -24.52 -18.88
C GLU A 162 0.49 -23.49 -18.99
N LYS A 163 0.17 -22.28 -19.47
CA LYS A 163 1.15 -21.19 -19.57
C LYS A 163 1.52 -20.64 -18.21
N LEU A 164 0.59 -20.65 -17.26
CA LEU A 164 0.87 -20.32 -15.86
C LEU A 164 1.81 -21.37 -15.22
N ALA A 165 1.64 -22.65 -15.53
CA ALA A 165 2.52 -23.73 -15.07
C ALA A 165 3.95 -23.56 -15.61
N GLU A 166 4.08 -23.20 -16.89
CA GLU A 166 5.38 -22.91 -17.52
C GLU A 166 6.08 -21.71 -16.86
N VAL A 167 5.35 -20.63 -16.61
CA VAL A 167 5.89 -19.39 -16.03
C VAL A 167 6.24 -19.54 -14.55
N THR A 168 5.42 -20.26 -13.78
CA THR A 168 5.61 -20.43 -12.33
C THR A 168 6.45 -21.65 -11.95
N GLY A 169 6.73 -22.55 -12.90
CA GLY A 169 7.42 -23.82 -12.64
C GLY A 169 6.60 -24.84 -11.84
N ILE A 170 5.31 -24.56 -11.58
CA ILE A 170 4.43 -25.44 -10.82
C ILE A 170 3.96 -26.60 -11.71
N ARG A 171 4.38 -27.82 -11.36
CA ARG A 171 4.05 -29.03 -12.13
C ARG A 171 2.60 -29.49 -12.01
N SER A 172 1.89 -29.06 -10.96
CA SER A 172 0.52 -29.50 -10.69
C SER A 172 -0.50 -28.54 -11.30
N ILE A 173 -1.01 -28.88 -12.48
CA ILE A 173 -2.05 -28.10 -13.17
C ILE A 173 -3.31 -27.97 -12.29
N ARG A 174 -3.68 -29.04 -11.58
CA ARG A 174 -4.83 -29.04 -10.66
C ARG A 174 -4.72 -27.99 -9.55
N VAL A 175 -3.51 -27.74 -9.04
CA VAL A 175 -3.29 -26.71 -8.01
C VAL A 175 -3.49 -25.31 -8.61
N LEU A 176 -3.06 -25.10 -9.86
CA LEU A 176 -3.25 -23.84 -10.57
C LEU A 176 -4.73 -23.60 -10.93
N GLU A 177 -5.44 -24.63 -11.36
CA GLU A 177 -6.89 -24.59 -11.62
C GLU A 177 -7.66 -24.20 -10.36
N ASN A 178 -7.42 -24.91 -9.25
CA ASN A 178 -8.04 -24.59 -7.97
C ASN A 178 -7.75 -23.15 -7.51
N LEU A 179 -6.54 -22.65 -7.79
CA LEU A 179 -6.13 -21.29 -7.43
C LEU A 179 -6.85 -20.25 -8.28
N VAL A 180 -6.96 -20.48 -9.59
CA VAL A 180 -7.73 -19.61 -10.50
C VAL A 180 -9.20 -19.59 -10.09
N ASP A 181 -9.77 -20.75 -9.75
CA ASP A 181 -11.14 -20.86 -9.28
C ASP A 181 -11.36 -20.12 -7.95
N GLU A 182 -10.44 -20.25 -6.98
CA GLU A 182 -10.51 -19.56 -5.69
C GLU A 182 -10.42 -18.03 -5.84
N VAL A 183 -9.56 -17.55 -6.74
CA VAL A 183 -9.45 -16.13 -7.09
C VAL A 183 -10.77 -15.66 -7.72
N TRP A 184 -11.32 -16.40 -8.69
CA TRP A 184 -12.57 -16.04 -9.37
C TRP A 184 -13.78 -16.05 -8.42
N GLN A 185 -13.84 -17.01 -7.49
CA GLN A 185 -14.87 -17.05 -6.45
C GLN A 185 -14.75 -15.88 -5.46
N SER A 186 -13.54 -15.45 -5.15
CA SER A 186 -13.32 -14.26 -4.29
C SER A 186 -13.81 -12.98 -4.98
N LEU A 187 -13.67 -12.89 -6.30
CA LEU A 187 -14.22 -11.79 -7.09
C LEU A 187 -15.74 -11.79 -7.09
N SER A 188 -16.38 -12.95 -7.32
CA SER A 188 -17.84 -13.04 -7.38
C SER A 188 -18.53 -12.87 -6.01
N GLN A 189 -17.88 -13.25 -4.90
CA GLN A 189 -18.40 -12.97 -3.56
C GLN A 189 -18.40 -11.48 -3.21
N SER A 190 -17.47 -10.70 -3.78
CA SER A 190 -17.47 -9.24 -3.60
C SER A 190 -18.67 -8.54 -4.25
N ASP A 191 -19.36 -9.20 -5.19
CA ASP A 191 -20.62 -8.75 -5.79
C ASP A 191 -21.86 -9.08 -4.91
N PHE A 192 -21.73 -9.95 -3.90
CA PHE A 192 -22.87 -10.43 -3.07
C PHE A 192 -22.84 -9.98 -1.60
N CYS A 193 -21.78 -9.34 -1.13
CA CYS A 193 -21.70 -8.80 0.24
C CYS A 193 -22.37 -7.41 0.40
N SER A 194 -23.48 -7.17 -0.29
CA SER A 194 -24.42 -6.07 0.01
C SER A 194 -25.80 -6.64 0.37
N GLY A 195 -25.86 -7.38 1.46
CA GLY A 195 -27.11 -7.87 2.02
C GLY A 195 -26.87 -8.69 3.27
N CYS A 196 -27.52 -8.31 4.37
CA CYS A 196 -27.54 -9.02 5.65
C CYS A 196 -26.36 -8.75 6.61
N ARG A 197 -26.48 -7.65 7.37
CA ARG A 197 -26.63 -7.70 8.84
C ARG A 197 -27.02 -6.32 9.37
N SER A 198 -28.32 -6.04 9.33
CA SER A 198 -28.98 -5.11 10.25
C SER A 198 -30.07 -5.92 10.94
N GLY A 199 -29.78 -6.37 12.15
CA GLY A 199 -30.74 -6.79 13.16
C GLY A 199 -30.45 -5.99 14.40
#